data_AF-A0A183U9T2-F1
#
_entry.id   AF-A0A183U9T2-F1
#
_cell.length_a   1.000
_cell.length_b   1.000
_cell.length_c   1.000
_cell.angle_alpha   90.00
_cell.angle_beta   90.00
_cell.angle_gamma   90.00
#
_symmetry.space_group_name_H-M   'P 1'
#
loop_
_entity.id
_entity.type
_entity.pdbx_description
1 polymer ?
#
loop_
_entity_poly.entity_id
_entity_poly.type
_entity_poly.pdbx_seq_one_letter_code
_entity_poly.pdbx_strand_id
1 'polypeptide(L)'
;LSGQFAHPTPAHSMAASASAGYEIPARLRTLHNLVIQYASQGRYEVAVPLCKQALEDLEKTSGHDHPDVATMLNILALVYR
;
A
#
# COMPACT_ATOMS: atom_id res chain seq x y z
N LEU A 1 18.85 -3.78 47.76
CA LEU A 1 17.67 -3.96 46.88
C LEU A 1 17.76 -2.85 45.83
N SER A 2 18.55 -2.94 44.76
CA SER A 2 18.78 -4.03 43.80
C SER A 2 17.75 -4.05 42.67
N GLY A 3 18.11 -3.43 41.54
CA GLY A 3 17.76 -3.92 40.20
C GLY A 3 16.41 -3.53 39.60
N GLN A 4 16.28 -2.30 39.09
CA GLN A 4 15.23 -1.95 38.12
C GLN A 4 15.81 -1.90 36.70
N PHE A 5 16.24 -3.05 36.17
CA PHE A 5 16.63 -3.19 34.77
C PHE A 5 15.37 -3.34 33.91
N ALA A 6 14.80 -2.22 33.46
CA ALA A 6 13.80 -2.23 32.39
C ALA A 6 14.49 -2.59 31.05
N HIS A 7 13.86 -3.47 30.27
CA HIS A 7 14.49 -4.11 29.11
C HIS A 7 14.67 -3.14 27.92
N PRO A 8 15.67 -3.37 27.05
CA PRO A 8 15.85 -2.58 25.83
C PRO A 8 14.89 -3.02 24.72
N THR A 9 14.01 -2.12 24.29
CA THR A 9 13.34 -2.22 22.98
C THR A 9 13.33 -0.86 22.25
N PRO A 10 14.35 -0.60 21.42
CA PRO A 10 14.22 0.37 20.33
C PRO A 10 14.77 -0.22 19.01
N ALA A 11 14.12 -1.25 18.45
CA ALA A 11 14.54 -1.86 17.18
C ALA A 11 13.40 -2.55 16.40
N HIS A 12 12.33 -1.82 16.10
CA HIS A 12 11.61 -2.06 14.83
C HIS A 12 11.30 -0.75 14.11
N SER A 13 12.34 -0.25 13.45
CA SER A 13 12.30 0.83 12.49
C SER A 13 11.49 0.39 11.25
N MET A 14 10.16 0.38 11.35
CA MET A 14 9.29 0.30 10.18
C MET A 14 8.51 1.60 10.04
N ALA A 15 9.16 2.51 9.30
CA ALA A 15 8.61 3.56 8.46
C ALA A 15 7.07 3.73 8.47
N ALA A 16 6.55 4.29 9.56
CA ALA A 16 5.25 4.96 9.60
C ALA A 16 5.45 6.48 9.53
N SER A 17 6.32 6.93 8.62
CA SER A 17 6.48 8.34 8.31
C SER A 17 5.24 8.81 7.54
N ALA A 18 4.56 9.80 8.11
CA ALA A 18 3.49 10.63 7.54
C ALA A 18 3.34 10.57 6.00
N SER A 19 2.10 10.48 5.49
CA SER A 19 1.23 11.65 5.36
C SER A 19 -0.22 11.29 4.96
N ALA A 20 -1.12 11.23 5.95
CA ALA A 20 -2.54 10.89 5.81
C ALA A 20 -3.41 11.98 5.11
N GLY A 21 -3.00 12.44 3.93
CA GLY A 21 -3.74 13.44 3.15
C GLY A 21 -3.24 13.73 1.73
N TYR A 22 -2.10 13.18 1.29
CA TYR A 22 -1.57 13.46 -0.07
C TYR A 22 -0.89 12.27 -0.77
N GLU A 23 -0.72 11.13 -0.09
CA GLU A 23 0.00 9.97 -0.64
C GLU A 23 -0.85 9.07 -1.55
N ILE A 24 -2.19 9.15 -1.45
CA ILE A 24 -3.13 8.34 -2.21
C ILE A 24 -2.84 8.36 -3.74
N PRO A 25 -2.76 9.53 -4.41
CA PRO A 25 -2.44 9.58 -5.84
C PRO A 25 -1.00 9.11 -6.15
N ALA A 26 -0.05 9.32 -5.24
CA ALA A 26 1.33 8.84 -5.41
C ALA A 26 1.43 7.31 -5.30
N ARG A 27 0.66 6.71 -4.39
CA ARG A 27 0.55 5.26 -4.17
C ARG A 27 -0.12 4.58 -5.36
N LEU A 28 -1.22 5.13 -5.87
CA LEU A 28 -1.87 4.72 -7.12
C LEU A 28 -0.90 4.71 -8.31
N ARG A 29 -0.17 5.81 -8.52
CA ARG A 29 0.82 5.91 -9.60
C ARG A 29 1.95 4.90 -9.44
N THR A 30 2.39 4.64 -8.21
CA THR A 30 3.43 3.65 -7.90
C THR A 30 2.93 2.23 -8.17
N LEU A 31 1.71 1.90 -7.76
CA LEU A 31 1.08 0.61 -8.04
C LEU A 31 0.90 0.38 -9.54
N HIS A 32 0.41 1.37 -10.29
CA HIS A 32 0.27 1.25 -11.74
C HIS A 32 1.62 0.94 -12.43
N ASN A 33 2.70 1.60 -12.03
CA ASN A 33 4.05 1.29 -12.54
C ASN A 33 4.53 -0.11 -12.13
N LEU A 34 4.30 -0.52 -10.87
CA LEU A 34 4.59 -1.87 -10.41
C LEU A 34 3.82 -2.93 -11.20
N VAL A 35 2.55 -2.69 -11.52
CA VAL A 35 1.73 -3.60 -12.34
C VAL A 35 2.31 -3.76 -13.74
N ILE A 36 2.71 -2.68 -14.41
CA ILE A 36 3.37 -2.75 -15.73
C ILE A 36 4.69 -3.54 -15.64
N GLN A 37 5.52 -3.27 -14.63
CA GLN A 37 6.78 -3.99 -14.40
C GLN A 37 6.56 -5.48 -14.11
N TYR A 38 5.62 -5.81 -13.22
CA TYR A 38 5.28 -7.19 -12.88
C TYR A 38 4.63 -7.93 -14.05
N ALA A 39 3.86 -7.24 -14.90
CA ALA A 39 3.31 -7.82 -16.13
C ALA A 39 4.41 -8.24 -17.11
N SER A 40 5.41 -7.37 -17.34
CA SER A 40 6.60 -7.74 -18.12
C SER A 40 7.44 -8.86 -17.51
N GLN A 41 7.32 -9.14 -16.21
CA GLN A 41 8.00 -10.25 -15.53
C GLN A 41 7.10 -11.47 -15.24
N GLY A 42 5.81 -11.44 -15.62
CA GLY A 42 4.82 -12.48 -15.31
C GLY A 42 4.45 -12.63 -13.82
N ARG A 43 4.86 -11.71 -12.94
CA ARG A 43 4.78 -11.82 -11.47
C ARG A 43 3.55 -11.12 -10.88
N TYR A 44 2.37 -11.41 -11.43
CA TYR A 44 1.10 -10.82 -11.00
C TYR A 44 0.73 -11.17 -9.54
N GLU A 45 1.16 -12.33 -9.04
CA GLU A 45 0.90 -12.85 -7.69
C GLU A 45 1.27 -11.90 -6.54
N VAL A 46 2.32 -11.08 -6.71
CA VAL A 46 2.74 -10.08 -5.72
C VAL A 46 2.10 -8.71 -5.95
N ALA A 47 1.62 -8.43 -7.17
CA ALA A 47 0.94 -7.19 -7.50
C ALA A 47 -0.50 -7.14 -6.97
N VAL A 48 -1.24 -8.25 -7.08
CA VAL A 48 -2.63 -8.39 -6.59
C VAL A 48 -2.80 -7.96 -5.12
N PRO A 49 -2.08 -8.54 -4.13
CA PRO A 49 -2.31 -8.22 -2.73
C PRO A 49 -1.95 -6.76 -2.39
N LEU A 50 -0.93 -6.19 -3.04
CA LEU A 50 -0.56 -4.78 -2.87
C LEU A 50 -1.65 -3.83 -3.37
N CYS A 51 -2.25 -4.13 -4.53
CA CYS A 51 -3.35 -3.32 -5.06
C CYS A 51 -4.62 -3.46 -4.21
N LYS A 52 -4.94 -4.66 -3.68
CA LYS A 52 -6.06 -4.86 -2.76
C LYS A 52 -5.89 -4.12 -1.42
N GLN A 53 -4.71 -4.22 -0.80
CA GLN A 53 -4.40 -3.48 0.43
C GLN A 53 -4.54 -1.97 0.24
N ALA A 54 -4.11 -1.46 -0.91
CA ALA A 54 -4.24 -0.04 -1.22
C ALA A 54 -5.67 0.37 -1.57
N LEU A 55 -6.48 -0.52 -2.15
CA LEU A 55 -7.92 -0.31 -2.37
C LEU A 55 -8.67 -0.15 -1.03
N GLU A 56 -8.52 -1.10 -0.11
CA GLU A 56 -9.19 -1.05 1.21
C GLU A 56 -8.82 0.20 2.02
N ASP A 57 -7.57 0.65 1.92
CA ASP A 57 -7.09 1.87 2.57
C ASP A 57 -7.72 3.13 1.94
N LEU A 58 -7.95 3.10 0.63
CA LEU A 58 -8.65 4.14 -0.12
C LEU A 58 -10.16 4.19 0.20
N GLU A 59 -10.81 3.03 0.24
CA GLU A 59 -12.22 2.85 0.64
C GLU A 59 -12.47 3.32 2.08
N LYS A 60 -11.46 3.21 2.96
CA LYS A 60 -11.51 3.72 4.35
C LYS A 60 -11.20 5.20 4.50
N THR A 61 -10.24 5.74 3.75
CA THR A 61 -9.78 7.13 3.91
C THR A 61 -10.59 8.13 3.10
N SER A 62 -10.98 7.75 1.88
CA SER A 62 -11.65 8.63 0.91
C SER A 62 -13.11 8.20 0.64
N GLY A 63 -13.43 6.93 0.86
CA GLY A 63 -14.75 6.37 0.60
C GLY A 63 -14.94 5.91 -0.85
N HIS A 64 -15.96 5.08 -1.08
CA HIS A 64 -16.21 4.39 -2.36
C HIS A 64 -16.43 5.30 -3.57
N ASP A 65 -16.86 6.55 -3.38
CA ASP A 65 -17.22 7.47 -4.47
C ASP A 65 -15.99 8.18 -5.08
N HIS A 66 -14.80 8.01 -4.49
CA HIS A 66 -13.61 8.73 -4.94
C HIS A 66 -13.04 8.20 -6.27
N PRO A 67 -12.58 9.09 -7.18
CA PRO A 67 -11.99 8.70 -8.47
C PRO A 67 -10.72 7.86 -8.33
N ASP A 68 -10.02 8.00 -7.20
CA ASP A 68 -8.89 7.18 -6.80
C ASP A 68 -9.28 5.69 -6.61
N VAL A 69 -10.48 5.38 -6.08
CA VAL A 69 -10.98 4.00 -5.94
C VAL A 69 -11.23 3.38 -7.32
N ALA A 70 -11.89 4.12 -8.21
CA ALA A 70 -12.10 3.70 -9.61
C ALA A 70 -10.77 3.45 -10.35
N THR A 71 -9.76 4.29 -10.09
CA THR A 71 -8.41 4.12 -10.65
C THR A 71 -7.73 2.86 -10.11
N MET A 72 -7.88 2.55 -8.81
CA MET A 72 -7.35 1.34 -8.21
C MET A 72 -8.02 0.07 -8.74
N LEU A 73 -9.34 0.09 -8.94
CA LEU A 73 -10.08 -1.02 -9.56
C LEU A 73 -9.63 -1.29 -11.00
N ASN A 74 -9.36 -0.24 -11.79
CA ASN A 74 -8.78 -0.38 -13.12
C ASN A 74 -7.36 -0.99 -13.10
N ILE A 75 -6.53 -0.62 -12.12
CA ILE A 75 -5.20 -1.22 -11.91
C ILE A 75 -5.32 -2.70 -11.53
N LEU A 76 -6.26 -3.07 -10.64
CA LEU A 76 -6.55 -4.46 -10.30
C LEU A 76 -6.99 -5.28 -11.53
N ALA A 77 -7.86 -4.72 -12.38
CA ALA A 77 -8.30 -5.38 -13.62
C ALA A 77 -7.13 -5.65 -14.59
N LEU A 78 -6.11 -4.78 -14.64
CA LEU A 78 -4.90 -4.98 -15.43
C LEU A 78 -3.99 -6.10 -14.87
N VAL A 79 -4.01 -6.33 -13.55
CA VAL A 79 -3.23 -7.42 -12.90
C VAL A 79 -3.89 -8.79 -13.09
N TYR A 80 -5.22 -8.84 -13.14
CA TYR A 80 -5.99 -10.08 -13.27
C TYR A 80 -6.16 -10.57 -14.73
N ARG A 81 -5.50 -9.93 -15.71
CA ARG A 81 -5.65 -10.23 -17.16
C ARG A 81 -4.66 -11.28 -17.68
#